data_AF-A0AAD7CFF7-F1
#
_entry.id   AF-A0AAD7CFF7-F1
#
_cell.length_a   1.000
_cell.length_b   1.000
_cell.length_c   1.000
_cell.angle_alpha   90.00
_cell.angle_beta   90.00
_cell.angle_gamma   90.00
#
_symmetry.space_group_name_H-M   'P 1'
#
loop_
_entity.id
_entity.type
_entity.pdbx_description
1 polymer ?
#
loop_
_entity_poly.entity_id
_entity_poly.type
_entity_poly.pdbx_seq_one_letter_code
_entity_poly.pdbx_strand_id
1 'polypeptide(L)'
;MAPLELVFSTVDGLDLYLDVYVPESATETSKVPVVVWWHGGGLLQGTRKSVSPHHLAAPEKHNLCIVSPDYRLAPQTRLPGILADCKAALDFVRSAAFASATGNRVDTTKIITSGSSAGGWLSLLTGTGIGYAACGLEPPAPVAGIAALYPISDLADPFWTTKQHPVSYFPRVVPDEEVASFVDPNSGKVAFSTLDSPRSVFYHYMVQE
;
A
#
# COMPACT_ATOMS: atom_id res chain seq x y z
N MET A 1 -18.18 -7.63 5.37
CA MET A 1 -18.52 -6.85 4.17
C MET A 1 -17.55 -7.21 3.06
N ALA A 2 -18.05 -7.57 1.87
CA ALA A 2 -17.18 -7.74 0.70
C ALA A 2 -16.75 -6.35 0.17
N PRO A 3 -15.50 -6.16 -0.28
CA PRO A 3 -15.09 -4.89 -0.86
C PRO A 3 -15.72 -4.67 -2.23
N LEU A 4 -15.85 -3.39 -2.59
CA LEU A 4 -15.89 -2.98 -3.99
C LEU A 4 -14.45 -2.99 -4.52
N GLU A 5 -14.18 -3.85 -5.50
CA GLU A 5 -12.87 -3.94 -6.17
C GLU A 5 -12.86 -3.05 -7.43
N LEU A 6 -11.87 -2.16 -7.54
CA LEU A 6 -11.75 -1.21 -8.65
C LEU A 6 -10.33 -1.22 -9.21
N VAL A 7 -10.20 -1.11 -10.54
CA VAL A 7 -8.93 -0.77 -11.19
C VAL A 7 -8.76 0.75 -11.14
N PHE A 8 -7.66 1.23 -10.56
CA PHE A 8 -7.38 2.67 -10.46
C PHE A 8 -6.34 3.14 -11.49
N SER A 9 -5.52 2.24 -12.02
CA SER A 9 -4.49 2.55 -13.02
C SER A 9 -4.07 1.28 -13.76
N THR A 10 -3.59 1.43 -14.99
CA THR A 10 -2.93 0.37 -15.76
C THR A 10 -1.57 0.88 -16.20
N VAL A 11 -0.49 0.20 -15.80
CA VAL A 11 0.88 0.61 -16.12
C VAL A 11 1.62 -0.54 -16.78
N ASP A 12 2.11 -0.32 -18.01
CA ASP A 12 2.78 -1.35 -18.82
C ASP A 12 1.96 -2.64 -19.00
N GLY A 13 0.63 -2.49 -19.11
CA GLY A 13 -0.31 -3.61 -19.23
C GLY A 13 -0.61 -4.34 -17.92
N LEU A 14 -0.10 -3.87 -16.78
CA LEU A 14 -0.45 -4.37 -15.44
C LEU A 14 -1.52 -3.48 -14.81
N ASP A 15 -2.69 -4.05 -14.53
CA ASP A 15 -3.75 -3.39 -13.78
C ASP A 15 -3.41 -3.31 -12.29
N LEU A 16 -3.61 -2.13 -11.72
CA LEU A 16 -3.46 -1.85 -10.30
C LEU A 16 -4.85 -1.65 -9.69
N TYR A 17 -5.11 -2.45 -8.65
CA TYR A 17 -6.43 -2.53 -8.03
C TYR A 17 -6.44 -1.86 -6.67
N LEU A 18 -7.64 -1.47 -6.23
CA LEU A 18 -7.92 -1.11 -4.85
C LEU A 18 -9.24 -1.73 -4.39
N ASP A 19 -9.30 -2.06 -3.11
CA ASP A 19 -10.48 -2.57 -2.42
C ASP A 19 -11.08 -1.45 -1.58
N VAL A 20 -12.39 -1.24 -1.72
CA VAL A 20 -13.14 -0.17 -1.03
C VAL A 20 -14.19 -0.76 -0.10
N TYR A 21 -14.16 -0.34 1.15
CA TYR A 21 -15.13 -0.71 2.18
C TYR A 21 -15.88 0.56 2.61
N VAL A 22 -17.15 0.66 2.22
CA VAL A 22 -18.01 1.80 2.56
C VAL A 22 -19.09 1.31 3.52
N PRO A 23 -19.28 1.95 4.69
CA PRO A 23 -20.27 1.49 5.65
C PRO A 23 -21.69 1.62 5.09
N GLU A 24 -22.59 0.75 5.52
CA GLU A 24 -23.99 0.76 5.10
C GLU A 24 -24.71 2.05 5.53
N SER A 25 -24.27 2.63 6.66
CA SER A 25 -24.80 3.88 7.22
C SER A 25 -24.47 5.13 6.39
N ALA A 26 -23.48 5.08 5.49
CA ALA A 26 -23.09 6.23 4.68
C ALA A 26 -24.16 6.53 3.61
N THR A 27 -24.42 7.81 3.36
CA THR A 27 -25.37 8.29 2.35
C THR A 27 -24.80 9.49 1.58
N GLU A 28 -25.46 9.91 0.49
CA GLU A 28 -25.04 11.10 -0.26
C GLU A 28 -25.07 12.39 0.57
N THR A 29 -25.98 12.48 1.54
CA THR A 29 -26.18 13.65 2.42
C THR A 29 -25.36 13.55 3.71
N SER A 30 -24.86 12.36 4.06
CA SER A 30 -24.03 12.09 5.23
C SER A 30 -22.81 11.28 4.82
N LYS A 31 -21.92 11.94 4.06
CA LYS A 31 -20.69 11.32 3.53
C LYS A 31 -19.68 11.04 4.63
N VAL A 32 -18.94 9.94 4.48
CA VAL A 32 -17.93 9.49 5.46
C VAL A 32 -16.50 9.84 5.01
N PRO A 33 -15.56 10.11 5.93
CA PRO A 33 -14.15 10.34 5.59
C PRO A 33 -13.49 9.05 5.06
N VAL A 34 -12.32 9.19 4.42
CA VAL A 34 -11.56 8.08 3.84
C VAL A 34 -10.29 7.83 4.63
N VAL A 35 -10.03 6.56 4.94
CA VAL A 35 -8.71 6.07 5.34
C VAL A 35 -8.12 5.26 4.18
N VAL A 36 -7.04 5.75 3.59
CA VAL A 36 -6.26 5.01 2.59
C VAL A 36 -5.23 4.17 3.32
N TRP A 37 -5.36 2.85 3.26
CA TRP A 37 -4.49 1.88 3.91
C TRP A 37 -3.46 1.32 2.91
N TRP A 38 -2.21 1.72 3.10
CA TRP A 38 -1.06 1.14 2.42
C TRP A 38 -0.61 -0.12 3.17
N HIS A 39 -0.59 -1.26 2.47
CA HIS A 39 -0.12 -2.50 3.08
C HIS A 39 1.40 -2.47 3.34
N GLY A 40 1.84 -3.19 4.37
CA GLY A 40 3.25 -3.45 4.66
C GLY A 40 3.86 -4.53 3.76
N GLY A 41 5.03 -5.05 4.15
CA GLY A 41 5.73 -6.10 3.39
C GLY A 41 7.07 -5.64 2.79
N GLY A 42 7.72 -4.63 3.36
CA GLY A 42 9.04 -4.18 2.94
C GLY A 42 9.10 -3.62 1.52
N LEU A 43 7.96 -3.30 0.89
CA LEU A 43 7.80 -3.04 -0.54
C LEU A 43 8.08 -4.24 -1.46
N LEU A 44 8.42 -5.39 -0.89
CA LEU A 44 8.81 -6.61 -1.60
C LEU A 44 7.64 -7.59 -1.76
N GLN A 45 6.63 -7.48 -0.89
CA GLN A 45 5.45 -8.34 -0.85
C GLN A 45 4.25 -7.61 -0.27
N GLY A 46 3.11 -8.29 -0.24
CA GLY A 46 1.85 -7.75 0.28
C GLY A 46 0.85 -7.45 -0.82
N THR A 47 -0.33 -7.02 -0.39
CA THR A 47 -1.48 -6.76 -1.26
C THR A 47 -2.51 -5.89 -0.55
N ARG A 48 -3.34 -5.17 -1.31
CA ARG A 48 -4.61 -4.56 -0.91
C ARG A 48 -5.51 -5.45 -0.05
N LYS A 49 -5.43 -6.78 -0.20
CA LYS A 49 -6.23 -7.73 0.59
C LYS A 49 -5.69 -7.92 2.01
N SER A 50 -4.48 -7.41 2.30
CA SER A 50 -3.83 -7.50 3.61
C SER A 50 -4.34 -6.40 4.56
N VAL A 51 -5.65 -6.39 4.80
CA VAL A 51 -6.30 -5.53 5.79
C VAL A 51 -6.69 -6.40 6.98
N SER A 52 -6.18 -6.06 8.16
CA SER A 52 -6.48 -6.84 9.37
C SER A 52 -7.98 -6.84 9.71
N PRO A 53 -8.52 -7.88 10.38
CA PRO A 53 -9.94 -7.94 10.72
C PRO A 53 -10.47 -6.74 11.51
N HIS A 54 -9.67 -6.17 12.42
CA HIS A 54 -10.08 -4.99 13.19
C HIS A 54 -10.20 -3.73 12.32
N HIS A 55 -9.35 -3.58 11.29
CA HIS A 55 -9.50 -2.53 10.29
C HIS A 55 -10.74 -2.78 9.44
N LEU A 56 -11.02 -4.01 9.01
CA LEU A 56 -12.23 -4.33 8.24
C LEU A 56 -13.54 -4.11 9.01
N ALA A 57 -13.50 -4.13 10.34
CA ALA A 57 -14.64 -3.78 11.20
C ALA A 57 -14.79 -2.26 11.43
N ALA A 58 -13.76 -1.47 11.14
CA ALA A 58 -13.75 -0.04 11.41
C ALA A 58 -14.77 0.78 10.61
N PRO A 59 -15.08 0.47 9.32
CA PRO A 59 -16.06 1.23 8.56
C PRO A 59 -17.40 1.36 9.27
N GLU A 60 -17.98 0.23 9.68
CA GLU A 60 -19.27 0.19 10.39
C GLU A 60 -19.18 0.79 11.79
N LYS A 61 -18.08 0.53 12.51
CA LYS A 61 -17.93 0.98 13.89
C LYS A 61 -17.70 2.49 14.02
N HIS A 62 -17.04 3.09 13.04
CA HIS A 62 -16.54 4.46 13.12
C HIS A 62 -17.09 5.39 12.03
N ASN A 63 -18.00 4.91 11.19
CA ASN A 63 -18.56 5.66 10.05
C ASN A 63 -17.46 6.28 9.19
N LEU A 64 -16.55 5.44 8.70
CA LEU A 64 -15.45 5.81 7.80
C LEU A 64 -15.39 4.85 6.61
N CYS A 65 -14.83 5.29 5.50
CA CYS A 65 -14.49 4.42 4.38
C CYS A 65 -13.03 3.97 4.49
N ILE A 66 -12.76 2.69 4.23
CA ILE A 66 -11.40 2.20 4.02
C ILE A 66 -11.18 1.96 2.54
N VAL A 67 -10.07 2.46 2.02
CA VAL A 67 -9.57 2.14 0.68
C VAL A 67 -8.20 1.49 0.85
N SER A 68 -8.02 0.27 0.34
CA SER A 68 -6.70 -0.37 0.32
C SER A 68 -6.23 -0.55 -1.12
N PRO A 69 -5.19 0.17 -1.55
CA PRO A 69 -4.63 0.01 -2.90
C PRO A 69 -3.47 -1.00 -2.94
N ASP A 70 -3.33 -1.69 -4.06
CA ASP A 70 -2.08 -2.31 -4.47
C ASP A 70 -1.11 -1.24 -4.98
N TYR A 71 0.18 -1.50 -4.87
CA TYR A 71 1.25 -0.76 -5.52
C TYR A 71 2.27 -1.75 -6.08
N ARG A 72 2.97 -1.40 -7.16
CA ARG A 72 3.98 -2.31 -7.72
C ARG A 72 5.11 -2.53 -6.72
N LEU A 73 5.59 -3.76 -6.66
CA LEU A 73 6.53 -4.23 -5.66
C LEU A 73 7.97 -4.22 -6.20
N ALA A 74 8.92 -3.98 -5.31
CA ALA A 74 10.34 -4.06 -5.56
C ALA A 74 10.82 -5.53 -5.66
N PRO A 75 11.91 -5.81 -6.40
CA PRO A 75 12.79 -4.87 -7.10
C PRO A 75 12.33 -4.50 -8.53
N GLN A 76 11.31 -5.18 -9.08
CA GLN A 76 10.84 -4.94 -10.46
C GLN A 76 10.29 -3.53 -10.65
N THR A 77 9.82 -2.91 -9.57
CA THR A 77 9.51 -1.48 -9.53
C THR A 77 10.28 -0.80 -8.42
N ARG A 78 11.11 0.19 -8.79
CA ARG A 78 11.86 1.03 -7.85
C ARG A 78 10.97 2.13 -7.28
N LEU A 79 11.44 2.76 -6.20
CA LEU A 79 10.69 3.77 -5.44
C LEU A 79 9.97 4.84 -6.29
N PRO A 80 10.56 5.43 -7.36
CA PRO A 80 9.80 6.36 -8.20
C PRO A 80 8.52 5.76 -8.80
N GLY A 81 8.57 4.51 -9.27
CA GLY A 81 7.38 3.84 -9.79
C GLY A 81 6.37 3.52 -8.69
N ILE A 82 6.84 3.14 -7.50
CA ILE A 82 5.99 2.87 -6.33
C ILE A 82 5.24 4.15 -5.90
N LEU A 83 5.96 5.28 -5.80
CA LEU A 83 5.36 6.56 -5.45
C LEU A 83 4.41 7.06 -6.54
N ALA A 84 4.71 6.82 -7.81
CA ALA A 84 3.78 7.11 -8.90
C ALA A 84 2.48 6.32 -8.75
N ASP A 85 2.54 5.03 -8.38
CA ASP A 85 1.35 4.20 -8.15
C ASP A 85 0.55 4.70 -6.94
N CYS A 86 1.22 5.02 -5.83
CA CYS A 86 0.56 5.55 -4.64
C CYS A 86 -0.14 6.90 -4.93
N LYS A 87 0.50 7.79 -5.70
CA LYS A 87 -0.12 9.04 -6.14
C LYS A 87 -1.31 8.78 -7.05
N ALA A 88 -1.18 7.88 -8.03
CA ALA A 88 -2.28 7.52 -8.92
C ALA A 88 -3.51 6.99 -8.16
N ALA A 89 -3.30 6.18 -7.11
CA ALA A 89 -4.38 5.74 -6.24
C ALA A 89 -5.04 6.91 -5.47
N LEU A 90 -4.25 7.85 -4.92
CA LEU A 90 -4.77 9.04 -4.25
C LEU A 90 -5.52 9.99 -5.19
N ASP A 91 -5.09 10.10 -6.44
CA ASP A 91 -5.76 10.88 -7.47
C ASP A 91 -7.07 10.19 -7.88
N PHE A 92 -7.06 8.87 -8.03
CA PHE A 92 -8.26 8.09 -8.33
C PHE A 92 -9.30 8.20 -7.22
N VAL A 93 -8.91 8.12 -5.94
CA VAL A 93 -9.82 8.31 -4.79
C VAL A 93 -10.50 9.68 -4.83
N ARG A 94 -9.87 10.70 -5.43
CA ARG A 94 -10.47 12.04 -5.61
C ARG A 94 -11.26 12.20 -6.90
N SER A 95 -11.29 11.19 -7.77
CA SER A 95 -11.92 11.26 -9.09
C SER A 95 -13.45 11.13 -9.04
N ALA A 96 -14.10 11.61 -10.10
CA ALA A 96 -15.52 11.40 -10.31
C ALA A 96 -15.89 9.91 -10.47
N ALA A 97 -14.97 9.10 -11.03
CA ALA A 97 -15.17 7.65 -11.18
C ALA A 97 -15.28 6.97 -9.82
N PHE A 98 -14.39 7.30 -8.87
CA PHE A 98 -14.46 6.78 -7.51
C PHE A 98 -15.70 7.28 -6.76
N ALA A 99 -16.05 8.57 -6.90
CA ALA A 99 -17.28 9.11 -6.31
C ALA A 99 -18.52 8.36 -6.82
N SER A 100 -18.62 8.13 -8.13
CA SER A 100 -19.71 7.35 -8.73
C SER A 100 -19.72 5.89 -8.23
N ALA A 101 -18.55 5.24 -8.20
CA ALA A 101 -18.44 3.84 -7.80
C ALA A 101 -18.84 3.61 -6.33
N THR A 102 -18.62 4.61 -5.47
CA THR A 102 -19.03 4.58 -4.06
C THR A 102 -20.45 5.10 -3.80
N GLY A 103 -21.20 5.44 -4.86
CA GLY A 103 -22.56 5.99 -4.77
C GLY A 103 -22.61 7.39 -4.18
N ASN A 104 -21.55 8.19 -4.37
CA ASN A 104 -21.37 9.53 -3.81
C ASN A 104 -21.43 9.61 -2.27
N ARG A 105 -21.18 8.48 -1.57
CA ARG A 105 -21.32 8.35 -0.10
C ARG A 105 -20.03 8.68 0.67
N VAL A 106 -18.98 9.07 -0.04
CA VAL A 106 -17.63 9.25 0.52
C VAL A 106 -17.15 10.69 0.35
N ASP A 107 -16.59 11.26 1.41
CA ASP A 107 -16.03 12.63 1.44
C ASP A 107 -14.53 12.59 1.12
N THR A 108 -14.21 12.79 -0.16
CA THR A 108 -12.83 12.75 -0.67
C THR A 108 -12.01 13.98 -0.30
N THR A 109 -12.60 14.98 0.37
CA THR A 109 -11.87 16.10 0.97
C THR A 109 -11.27 15.75 2.33
N LYS A 110 -11.75 14.66 2.95
CA LYS A 110 -11.30 14.17 4.26
C LYS A 110 -10.58 12.82 4.12
N ILE A 111 -9.43 12.84 3.46
CA ILE A 111 -8.56 11.66 3.29
C ILE A 111 -7.52 11.63 4.40
N ILE A 112 -7.36 10.50 5.08
CA ILE A 112 -6.27 10.18 5.99
C ILE A 112 -5.45 9.06 5.36
N THR A 113 -4.13 9.21 5.28
CA THR A 113 -3.25 8.11 4.88
C THR A 113 -2.88 7.27 6.11
N SER A 114 -2.84 5.96 5.95
CA SER A 114 -2.48 5.01 7.00
C SER A 114 -1.75 3.81 6.40
N GLY A 115 -1.09 3.02 7.25
CA GLY A 115 -0.40 1.81 6.84
C GLY A 115 0.54 1.28 7.91
N SER A 116 1.03 0.06 7.72
CA SER A 116 1.94 -0.61 8.66
C SER A 116 3.33 -0.84 8.07
N SER A 117 4.39 -0.67 8.87
CA SER A 117 5.77 -0.95 8.44
C SER A 117 6.13 -0.16 7.15
N ALA A 118 6.46 -0.84 6.04
CA ALA A 118 6.66 -0.19 4.74
C ALA A 118 5.44 0.62 4.27
N GLY A 119 4.22 0.15 4.54
CA GLY A 119 3.00 0.92 4.28
C GLY A 119 2.87 2.14 5.20
N GLY A 120 3.37 2.07 6.42
CA GLY A 120 3.48 3.22 7.31
C GLY A 120 4.45 4.28 6.74
N TRP A 121 5.54 3.84 6.12
CA TRP A 121 6.46 4.73 5.41
C TRP A 121 5.79 5.36 4.17
N LEU A 122 5.10 4.57 3.35
CA LEU A 122 4.31 5.10 2.22
C LEU A 122 3.24 6.09 2.69
N SER A 123 2.62 5.86 3.86
CA SER A 123 1.68 6.79 4.48
C SER A 123 2.33 8.15 4.79
N LEU A 124 3.54 8.15 5.36
CA LEU A 124 4.32 9.37 5.59
C LEU A 124 4.67 10.07 4.27
N LEU A 125 5.21 9.35 3.28
CA LEU A 125 5.63 9.94 2.01
C LEU A 125 4.46 10.53 1.22
N THR A 126 3.35 9.78 1.12
CA THR A 126 2.15 10.22 0.39
C THR A 126 1.42 11.36 1.10
N GLY A 127 1.41 11.36 2.44
CA GLY A 127 0.76 12.41 3.21
C GLY A 127 1.55 13.71 3.30
N THR A 128 2.89 13.63 3.31
CA THR A 128 3.77 14.81 3.37
C THR A 128 4.24 15.31 2.01
N GLY A 129 4.20 14.46 0.97
CA GLY A 129 4.79 14.73 -0.33
C GLY A 129 6.33 14.62 -0.36
N ILE A 130 6.98 14.25 0.75
CA ILE A 130 8.44 14.10 0.81
C ILE A 130 8.91 13.04 -0.19
N GLY A 131 10.04 13.31 -0.85
CA GLY A 131 10.68 12.39 -1.78
C GLY A 131 10.12 12.40 -3.21
N TYR A 132 8.92 12.96 -3.44
CA TYR A 132 8.31 12.99 -4.78
C TYR A 132 9.15 13.76 -5.79
N ALA A 133 9.57 14.98 -5.46
CA ALA A 133 10.42 15.79 -6.34
C ALA A 133 11.77 15.12 -6.65
N ALA A 134 12.38 14.45 -5.66
CA ALA A 134 13.62 13.67 -5.86
C ALA A 134 13.41 12.45 -6.78
N CYS A 135 12.17 11.95 -6.87
CA CYS A 135 11.77 10.90 -7.79
C CYS A 135 11.30 11.44 -9.17
N GLY A 136 11.36 12.75 -9.41
CA GLY A 136 10.86 13.37 -10.64
C GLY A 136 9.34 13.40 -10.74
N LEU A 137 8.64 13.39 -9.61
CA LEU A 137 7.18 13.39 -9.52
C LEU A 137 6.67 14.65 -8.83
N GLU A 138 5.48 15.09 -9.24
CA GLU A 138 4.72 16.06 -8.45
C GLU A 138 4.17 15.40 -7.19
N PRO A 139 4.18 16.10 -6.03
CA PRO A 139 3.62 15.55 -4.80
C PRO A 139 2.10 15.33 -4.92
N PRO A 140 1.51 14.39 -4.15
CA PRO A 140 0.07 14.23 -4.07
C PRO A 140 -0.61 15.48 -3.51
N ALA A 141 -1.91 15.64 -3.80
CA ALA A 141 -2.70 16.66 -3.15
C ALA A 141 -2.73 16.45 -1.62
N PRO A 142 -2.76 17.53 -0.81
CA PRO A 142 -2.76 17.42 0.65
C PRO A 142 -3.86 16.51 1.19
N VAL A 143 -3.55 15.83 2.29
CA VAL A 143 -4.46 14.95 3.03
C VAL A 143 -4.80 15.58 4.38
N ALA A 144 -5.94 15.20 4.97
CA ALA A 144 -6.42 15.72 6.24
C ALA A 144 -5.63 15.18 7.45
N GLY A 145 -4.91 14.07 7.29
CA GLY A 145 -4.07 13.51 8.35
C GLY A 145 -3.25 12.30 7.91
N ILE A 146 -2.32 11.91 8.78
CA ILE A 146 -1.43 10.77 8.59
C ILE A 146 -1.46 9.92 9.87
N ALA A 147 -1.72 8.63 9.74
CA ALA A 147 -1.68 7.65 10.81
C ALA A 147 -0.73 6.51 10.45
N ALA A 148 0.57 6.69 10.68
CA ALA A 148 1.59 5.71 10.33
C ALA A 148 1.84 4.72 11.49
N LEU A 149 1.66 3.43 11.25
CA LEU A 149 1.86 2.38 12.26
C LEU A 149 3.26 1.77 12.12
N TYR A 150 4.10 1.94 13.16
CA TYR A 150 5.50 1.46 13.22
C TYR A 150 6.23 1.61 11.87
N PRO A 151 6.24 2.82 11.29
CA PRO A 151 6.74 3.04 9.94
C PRO A 151 8.25 2.80 9.87
N ILE A 152 8.74 2.45 8.68
CA ILE A 152 10.15 2.65 8.35
C ILE A 152 10.39 4.18 8.38
N SER A 153 11.29 4.64 9.24
CA SER A 153 11.58 6.08 9.40
C SER A 153 13.03 6.43 9.07
N ASP A 154 13.92 5.46 9.05
CA ASP A 154 15.32 5.64 8.69
C ASP A 154 15.77 4.51 7.76
N LEU A 155 16.07 4.85 6.51
CA LEU A 155 16.60 3.92 5.51
C LEU A 155 18.13 3.86 5.51
N ALA A 156 18.80 4.79 6.19
CA ALA A 156 20.24 4.79 6.36
C ALA A 156 20.69 4.02 7.61
N ASP A 157 19.74 3.54 8.41
CA ASP A 157 20.02 2.74 9.60
C ASP A 157 20.83 1.47 9.22
N PRO A 158 21.91 1.14 9.97
CA PRO A 158 22.71 -0.06 9.73
C PRO A 158 21.92 -1.36 9.73
N PHE A 159 20.71 -1.39 10.28
CA PHE A 159 19.78 -2.52 10.18
C PHE A 159 19.63 -3.02 8.73
N TRP A 160 19.53 -2.12 7.75
CA TRP A 160 19.31 -2.49 6.34
C TRP A 160 20.56 -2.99 5.63
N THR A 161 21.74 -2.76 6.20
CA THR A 161 23.04 -3.16 5.61
C THR A 161 23.76 -4.23 6.43
N THR A 162 23.21 -4.59 7.59
CA THR A 162 23.77 -5.62 8.48
C THR A 162 22.93 -6.87 8.32
N LYS A 163 23.55 -7.99 7.93
CA LYS A 163 22.89 -9.30 7.84
C LYS A 163 22.12 -9.62 9.12
N GLN A 164 20.83 -9.88 8.99
CA GLN A 164 19.89 -10.22 10.05
C GLN A 164 19.35 -11.65 9.89
N HIS A 165 19.11 -12.33 11.00
CA HIS A 165 18.16 -13.45 11.04
C HIS A 165 16.82 -12.90 11.50
N PRO A 166 15.90 -12.59 10.57
CA PRO A 166 15.15 -11.35 10.71
C PRO A 166 14.02 -11.36 11.72
N VAL A 167 13.56 -12.52 12.17
CA VAL A 167 12.44 -12.59 13.11
C VAL A 167 12.42 -13.94 13.81
N SER A 168 12.04 -13.94 15.09
CA SER A 168 11.95 -15.15 15.92
C SER A 168 10.99 -16.22 15.39
N TYR A 169 10.04 -15.83 14.52
CA TYR A 169 9.04 -16.72 13.92
C TYR A 169 9.42 -17.29 12.56
N PHE A 170 10.58 -16.93 11.98
CA PHE A 170 11.07 -17.47 10.71
C PHE A 170 12.47 -18.07 10.90
N PRO A 171 12.60 -19.29 11.47
CA PRO A 171 13.87 -19.83 11.97
C PRO A 171 14.68 -20.57 10.89
N ARG A 172 14.66 -20.11 9.63
CA ARG A 172 15.44 -20.71 8.55
C ARG A 172 16.10 -19.68 7.65
N VAL A 173 17.20 -20.09 7.02
CA VAL A 173 17.83 -19.36 5.92
C VAL A 173 17.04 -19.66 4.64
N VAL A 174 16.76 -18.62 3.87
CA VAL A 174 16.12 -18.73 2.55
C VAL A 174 17.23 -18.88 1.50
N PRO A 175 17.31 -19.98 0.76
CA PRO A 175 18.32 -20.17 -0.26
C PRO A 175 17.96 -19.39 -1.54
N ASP A 176 18.98 -19.05 -2.34
CA ASP A 176 18.84 -18.21 -3.55
C ASP A 176 17.80 -18.78 -4.54
N GLU A 177 17.72 -20.10 -4.69
CA GLU A 177 16.79 -20.76 -5.61
C GLU A 177 15.32 -20.47 -5.30
N GLU A 178 14.95 -20.23 -4.04
CA GLU A 178 13.56 -19.94 -3.65
C GLU A 178 13.12 -18.54 -4.07
N VAL A 179 14.06 -17.61 -4.21
CA VAL A 179 13.79 -16.21 -4.57
C VAL A 179 14.25 -15.84 -5.98
N ALA A 180 14.88 -16.76 -6.70
CA ALA A 180 15.45 -16.53 -8.04
C ALA A 180 14.45 -15.92 -9.03
N SER A 181 13.16 -16.24 -8.92
CA SER A 181 12.10 -15.68 -9.78
C SER A 181 11.70 -14.24 -9.45
N PHE A 182 12.05 -13.73 -8.27
CA PHE A 182 11.66 -12.41 -7.76
C PHE A 182 12.84 -11.46 -7.53
N VAL A 183 14.08 -11.95 -7.55
CA VAL A 183 15.28 -11.14 -7.30
C VAL A 183 15.71 -10.32 -8.51
N ASP A 184 15.42 -10.78 -9.73
CA ASP A 184 15.77 -10.05 -10.96
C ASP A 184 14.90 -8.79 -11.11
N PRO A 185 15.47 -7.57 -11.08
CA PRO A 185 14.73 -6.34 -11.29
C PRO A 185 14.15 -6.20 -12.71
N ASN A 186 14.59 -7.01 -13.68
CA ASN A 186 14.11 -6.98 -15.06
C ASN A 186 12.98 -7.98 -15.32
N SER A 187 12.61 -8.80 -14.33
CA SER A 187 11.47 -9.70 -14.47
C SER A 187 10.13 -8.95 -14.51
N GLY A 188 9.05 -9.67 -14.81
CA GLY A 188 7.72 -9.09 -14.94
C GLY A 188 7.28 -8.33 -13.68
N LYS A 189 6.77 -7.10 -13.86
CA LYS A 189 6.27 -6.27 -12.76
C LYS A 189 5.07 -6.93 -12.10
N VAL A 190 4.96 -6.73 -10.80
CA VAL A 190 4.01 -7.40 -9.91
C VAL A 190 3.58 -6.42 -8.84
N ALA A 191 2.28 -6.29 -8.61
CA ALA A 191 1.69 -5.36 -7.62
C ALA A 191 0.94 -6.06 -6.48
N PHE A 192 0.91 -7.39 -6.51
CA PHE A 192 0.08 -8.19 -5.64
C PHE A 192 0.83 -9.47 -5.27
N SER A 193 0.96 -9.74 -3.97
CA SER A 193 1.48 -11.01 -3.45
C SER A 193 0.82 -11.33 -2.12
N THR A 194 0.09 -12.45 -2.08
CA THR A 194 -0.47 -12.99 -0.85
C THR A 194 0.61 -13.58 0.06
N LEU A 195 0.26 -13.85 1.32
CA LEU A 195 1.20 -14.41 2.31
C LEU A 195 1.59 -15.87 2.03
N ASP A 196 0.76 -16.60 1.27
CA ASP A 196 1.02 -17.97 0.81
C ASP A 196 1.76 -18.02 -0.55
N SER A 197 2.00 -16.87 -1.18
CA SER A 197 2.84 -16.76 -2.38
C SER A 197 4.29 -17.13 -2.06
N PRO A 198 5.03 -17.77 -2.98
CA PRO A 198 6.46 -18.00 -2.80
C PRO A 198 7.26 -16.71 -2.57
N ARG A 199 6.74 -15.55 -2.97
CA ARG A 199 7.37 -14.25 -2.70
C ARG A 199 7.31 -13.82 -1.23
N SER A 200 6.49 -14.45 -0.40
CA SER A 200 6.33 -14.07 1.03
C SER A 200 7.60 -14.26 1.88
N VAL A 201 8.56 -15.03 1.39
CA VAL A 201 9.87 -15.23 2.03
C VAL A 201 10.89 -14.18 1.59
N PHE A 202 10.58 -13.36 0.59
CA PHE A 202 11.56 -12.50 -0.05
C PHE A 202 12.04 -11.37 0.86
N TYR A 203 11.16 -10.84 1.72
CA TYR A 203 11.59 -9.92 2.78
C TYR A 203 12.64 -10.57 3.69
N HIS A 204 12.45 -11.84 4.06
CA HIS A 204 13.38 -12.56 4.92
C HIS A 204 14.71 -12.84 4.24
N TYR A 205 14.68 -13.10 2.93
CA TYR A 205 15.89 -13.22 2.11
C TYR A 205 16.68 -11.90 2.04
N MET A 206 16.02 -10.77 1.78
CA MET A 206 16.71 -9.49 1.57
C MET A 206 17.43 -8.96 2.82
N VAL A 207 17.03 -9.40 4.01
CA VAL A 207 17.61 -8.98 5.28
C VAL A 207 18.65 -9.95 5.83
N GLN A 208 18.71 -11.20 5.35
CA GLN A 208 19.81 -12.13 5.69
C GLN A 208 21.06 -11.91 4.82
N GLU A 209 20.89 -11.27 3.66
CA GLU A 209 21.98 -10.88 2.75
C GLU A 209 22.62 -9.56 3.15
#